data_AF-A0A7W8ISD7-F1
#
_entry.id   AF-A0A7W8ISD7-F1
#
_cell.length_a   1.000
_cell.length_b   1.000
_cell.length_c   1.000
_cell.angle_alpha   90.00
_cell.angle_beta   90.00
_cell.angle_gamma   90.00
#
_symmetry.space_group_name_H-M   'P 1'
#
loop_
_entity.id
_entity.type
_entity.pdbx_description
1 polymer ?
#
loop_
_entity_poly.entity_id
_entity_poly.type
_entity_poly.pdbx_seq_one_letter_code
_entity_poly.pdbx_strand_id
1 'polypeptide(L)' 'MDQPFTNKEDVATLKQEVIRLKERIAQLEQQIAEIQQKCRHVFFETPVMRKCVKCHYTESLYY' A
#
# COMPACT_ATOMS: atom_id res chain seq x y z
N MET A 1 -4.15 -24.36 -31.76
CA MET A 1 -2.92 -23.98 -31.02
C MET A 1 -3.33 -23.90 -29.57
N ASP A 2 -3.49 -25.06 -28.98
CA ASP A 2 -4.00 -25.23 -27.62
C ASP A 2 -2.85 -24.92 -26.67
N GLN A 3 -2.91 -23.76 -26.00
CA GLN A 3 -1.97 -23.35 -24.96
C GLN A 3 -2.04 -24.38 -23.82
N PRO A 4 -1.07 -25.29 -23.68
CA PRO A 4 -1.18 -26.36 -22.71
C PRO A 4 -0.59 -25.86 -21.39
N PHE A 5 -1.43 -25.89 -20.36
CA PHE A 5 -1.05 -25.96 -18.95
C PHE A 5 -0.23 -24.78 -18.40
N THR A 6 -0.90 -23.94 -17.63
CA THR A 6 -0.29 -23.35 -16.43
C THR A 6 0.41 -24.46 -15.65
N ASN A 7 1.74 -24.55 -15.77
CA ASN A 7 2.52 -25.57 -15.09
C ASN A 7 2.29 -25.40 -13.58
N LYS A 8 1.94 -26.46 -12.87
CA LYS A 8 1.58 -26.38 -11.43
C LYS A 8 2.71 -25.74 -10.60
N GLU A 9 3.95 -25.89 -11.05
CA GLU A 9 5.15 -25.28 -10.49
C GLU A 9 5.17 -23.75 -10.65
N ASP A 10 4.76 -23.23 -11.80
CA ASP A 10 4.61 -21.78 -12.03
C ASP A 10 3.53 -21.21 -11.12
N VAL A 11 2.41 -21.91 -10.98
CA VAL A 11 1.33 -21.50 -10.07
C VAL A 11 1.78 -21.51 -8.61
N ALA A 12 2.59 -22.49 -8.20
CA ALA A 12 3.15 -22.54 -6.85
C ALA A 12 4.14 -21.39 -6.59
N THR A 13 5.00 -21.10 -7.57
CA THR A 13 5.97 -20.00 -7.51
C THR A 13 5.27 -18.65 -7.44
N LEU A 14 4.28 -18.41 -8.30
CA LEU A 14 3.47 -17.20 -8.27
C LEU A 14 2.73 -17.02 -6.94
N LYS A 15 2.22 -18.10 -6.33
CA LYS A 15 1.59 -18.04 -5.00
C LYS A 15 2.59 -17.62 -3.93
N GLN A 16 3.80 -18.16 -3.94
CA GLN A 16 4.85 -17.76 -3.00
C GLN A 16 5.24 -16.28 -3.18
N GLU A 17 5.34 -15.83 -4.43
CA GLU A 17 5.66 -14.44 -4.73
C GLU A 17 4.54 -13.50 -4.24
N VAL A 18 3.27 -13.87 -4.45
CA VAL A 18 2.12 -13.12 -3.91
C VAL A 18 2.16 -13.05 -2.38
N ILE A 19 2.51 -14.14 -1.69
CA ILE A 19 2.66 -14.13 -0.22
C ILE A 19 3.76 -13.14 0.19
N ARG A 20 4.94 -13.23 -0.43
CA ARG A 20 6.07 -12.34 -0.13
C ARG A 20 5.74 -10.87 -0.41
N LEU A 21 5.02 -10.59 -1.49
CA LEU A 21 4.58 -9.23 -1.83
C LEU A 21 3.58 -8.70 -0.79
N LYS A 22 2.64 -9.54 -0.33
CA LYS A 22 1.70 -9.18 0.74
C LYS A 22 2.42 -8.86 2.05
N GLU A 23 3.40 -9.66 2.44
CA GLU A 23 4.21 -9.40 3.64
C GLU A 23 4.97 -8.08 3.51
N ARG A 24 5.55 -7.80 2.33
CA ARG A 24 6.25 -6.54 2.07
C ARG A 24 5.30 -5.34 2.08
N ILE A 25 4.09 -5.48 1.55
CA ILE A 25 3.05 -4.45 1.62
C ILE A 25 2.71 -4.17 3.08
N ALA A 26 2.44 -5.20 3.90
CA ALA A 26 2.13 -5.03 5.31
C ALA A 26 3.25 -4.32 6.09
N GLN A 27 4.52 -4.65 5.81
CA GLN A 27 5.67 -3.96 6.41
C GLN A 27 5.77 -2.49 5.99
N LEU A 28 5.48 -2.18 4.72
CA LEU A 28 5.49 -0.81 4.22
C LEU A 28 4.33 0.01 4.81
N GLU A 29 3.15 -0.59 4.95
CA GLU A 29 2.00 0.02 5.62
C GLU A 29 2.33 0.36 7.07
N GLN A 30 2.98 -0.55 7.80
CA GLN A 30 3.41 -0.32 9.18
C GLN A 30 4.42 0.84 9.26
N GLN A 31 5.41 0.87 8.36
CA GLN A 31 6.38 1.97 8.30
C GLN A 31 5.71 3.31 7.99
N ILE A 32 4.76 3.34 7.05
CA ILE A 32 3.99 4.54 6.73
C ILE A 32 3.19 4.99 7.96
N ALA A 33 2.53 4.07 8.67
CA ALA A 33 1.78 4.38 9.89
C ALA A 33 2.69 4.95 10.98
N GLU A 34 3.88 4.39 11.18
CA GLU A 34 4.87 4.93 12.12
C GLU A 34 5.36 6.33 11.73
N ILE A 35 5.66 6.55 10.44
CA ILE A 35 6.06 7.87 9.93
C ILE A 35 4.94 8.87 10.16
N GLN A 36 3.69 8.50 9.88
CA GLN A 36 2.53 9.36 10.11
C GLN A 36 2.35 9.66 11.61
N GLN A 37 2.45 8.68 12.49
CA GLN A 37 2.34 8.89 13.95
C GLN A 37 3.45 9.81 14.50
N LYS A 38 4.68 9.64 14.02
CA LYS A 38 5.84 10.45 14.46
C LYS A 38 5.90 11.81 13.74
N CYS A 39 5.13 12.01 12.67
CA CYS A 39 5.12 13.25 11.92
C CYS A 39 4.46 14.35 12.75
N ARG A 40 5.19 15.46 12.94
CA ARG A 40 4.56 16.71 13.37
C ARG A 40 3.77 17.28 12.18
N HIS A 41 2.52 16.82 12.06
CA HIS A 41 1.65 17.09 10.93
C HIS A 41 1.53 18.58 10.64
N VAL A 42 1.78 18.94 9.38
CA VAL A 42 1.47 20.25 8.82
C VAL A 42 0.49 19.99 7.70
N PHE A 43 -0.77 20.35 7.91
CA PHE A 43 -1.84 20.09 6.95
C PHE A 43 -1.99 21.26 5.98
N PHE A 44 -2.17 20.90 4.72
CA PHE A 44 -2.67 21.79 3.67
C PHE A 44 -4.11 21.38 3.38
N GLU A 45 -5.04 22.30 3.62
CA GLU A 45 -6.47 22.06 3.50
C GLU A 45 -6.97 22.59 2.16
N THR A 46 -7.75 21.77 1.48
CA THR A 46 -8.56 22.16 0.33
C THR A 46 -10.03 21.95 0.70
N PRO A 47 -10.99 22.53 -0.04
CA PRO A 47 -12.42 22.37 0.26
C PRO A 47 -12.89 20.91 0.34
N VAL A 48 -12.14 19.97 -0.25
CA VAL A 48 -12.53 18.56 -0.41
C VAL A 48 -11.67 17.58 0.41
N MET A 49 -10.46 17.98 0.79
CA MET A 49 -9.51 17.12 1.49
C MET A 49 -8.46 17.92 2.25
N ARG A 50 -7.91 17.35 3.31
CA ARG A 50 -6.68 17.84 3.96
C ARG A 50 -5.54 16.86 3.71
N LYS A 51 -4.37 17.38 3.36
CA LYS A 51 -3.17 16.58 3.13
C LYS A 51 -2.01 17.10 3.94
N CYS A 52 -1.30 16.23 4.63
CA CYS A 52 -0.06 16.59 5.29
C CYS A 52 1.05 16.78 4.26
N VAL A 53 1.70 17.94 4.25
CA VAL A 53 2.79 18.24 3.30
C VAL A 53 4.08 17.45 3.58
N LYS A 54 4.20 16.83 4.77
CA LYS A 54 5.38 16.08 5.20
C LYS A 54 5.23 14.57 4.99
N CYS A 55 4.18 13.97 5.54
CA CYS A 55 3.95 12.53 5.48
C CYS A 55 2.93 12.13 4.40
N HIS A 56 2.40 13.09 3.63
CA HIS A 56 1.38 12.87 2.59
C HIS A 56 0.08 12.22 3.09
N TYR A 57 -0.10 12.10 4.42
CA TYR A 57 -1.35 11.63 5.01
C TYR A 57 -2.50 12.50 4.50
N THR A 58 -3.48 11.86 3.87
CA THR A 58 -4.59 12.54 3.23
C THR A 58 -5.88 12.07 3.87
N GLU A 59 -6.73 13.01 4.26
CA GLU A 59 -8.05 12.75 4.81
C GLU A 59 -9.07 13.51 3.97
N SER A 60 -10.10 12.80 3.50
CA SER A 60 -11.26 13.40 2.85
C SER A 60 -12.09 14.13 3.90
N LEU A 61 -12.60 15.32 3.56
CA LEU A 61 -13.49 16.07 4.43
C LEU A 61 -14.98 15.77 4.14
N TYR A 62 -15.27 14.88 3.19
CA TYR A 62 -16.62 14.40 2.89
C TYR A 62 -16.91 13.06 3.59
N TYR A 63 -18.05 13.03 4.30
CA TYR A 63 -18.64 11.85 4.94
C TYR A 63 -19.43 11.00 3.93
#